data_AF-A0A5B8YMJ2-F1
#
_entry.id   AF-A0A5B8YMJ2-F1
#
_cell.length_a   1.000
_cell.length_b   1.000
_cell.length_c   1.000
_cell.angle_alpha   90.00
_cell.angle_beta   90.00
_cell.angle_gamma   90.00
#
_symmetry.space_group_name_H-M   'P 1'
#
loop_
_entity.id
_entity.type
_entity.pdbx_description
1 polymer ?
#
loop_
_entity_poly.entity_id
_entity_poly.type
_entity_poly.pdbx_seq_one_letter_code
_entity_poly.pdbx_strand_id
1 'polypeptide(L)' 'MSILIIPFAILTAVLWIWAFVDIIRSRFENSAIKGLWILLIFIFPVLGSLIYFQFGKKYIEKQRKFNPDFNRTS' A
#
# COMPACT_ATOMS: atom_id res chain seq x y z
N MET A 1 -21.32 -24.86 11.75
CA MET A 1 -20.04 -24.69 11.03
C MET A 1 -19.94 -23.35 10.28
N SER A 2 -21.06 -22.73 9.91
CA SER A 2 -21.09 -21.48 9.12
C SER A 2 -20.80 -20.19 9.91
N ILE A 3 -20.97 -20.19 11.24
CA ILE A 3 -20.86 -19.00 12.09
C ILE A 3 -19.46 -18.34 12.07
N LEU A 4 -18.40 -19.12 11.80
CA LEU A 4 -17.02 -18.63 11.81
C LEU A 4 -16.56 -18.06 10.45
N ILE A 5 -17.21 -18.47 9.36
CA ILE A 5 -16.79 -18.10 7.99
C ILE A 5 -17.21 -16.65 7.68
N ILE A 6 -18.39 -16.24 8.15
CA ILE A 6 -18.95 -14.91 7.94
C ILE A 6 -18.04 -13.81 8.52
N PRO A 7 -17.66 -13.83 9.81
CA PRO A 7 -16.79 -12.80 10.38
C PRO A 7 -15.40 -12.80 9.73
N PHE A 8 -14.88 -13.97 9.35
CA PHE A 8 -13.58 -14.08 8.67
C PHE A 8 -13.60 -13.45 7.27
N ALA A 9 -14.68 -13.65 6.52
CA ALA A 9 -14.90 -13.03 5.22
C ALA A 9 -15.02 -11.50 5.34
N ILE A 10 -15.75 -11.02 6.35
CA ILE A 10 -15.89 -9.58 6.63
C ILE A 10 -14.52 -8.97 6.99
N LEU A 11 -13.75 -9.61 7.87
CA LEU A 11 -12.43 -9.13 8.26
C LEU A 11 -11.49 -9.02 7.06
N THR A 12 -11.54 -10.04 6.18
CA THR A 12 -10.77 -10.06 4.93
C THR A 12 -11.17 -8.92 4.01
N ALA A 13 -12.47 -8.68 3.83
CA ALA A 13 -12.98 -7.60 3.00
C ALA A 13 -12.56 -6.22 3.53
N VAL A 14 -12.63 -6.01 4.85
CA VAL A 14 -12.20 -4.77 5.50
C VAL A 14 -10.70 -4.52 5.28
N LEU A 15 -9.86 -5.53 5.51
CA LEU A 15 -8.41 -5.44 5.26
C LEU A 15 -8.10 -5.16 3.79
N TRP A 16 -8.84 -5.79 2.88
CA TRP A 16 -8.67 -5.60 1.45
C TRP A 16 -8.99 -4.17 1.00
N ILE A 17 -10.15 -3.64 1.42
CA ILE A 17 -10.56 -2.25 1.12
C ILE A 17 -9.54 -1.27 1.73
N TRP A 18 -9.10 -1.53 2.96
CA TRP A 18 -8.14 -0.67 3.63
C TRP A 18 -6.79 -0.61 2.90
N ALA A 19 -6.25 -1.76 2.48
CA ALA A 19 -5.04 -1.82 1.68
C ALA A 19 -5.19 -1.09 0.32
N PHE A 20 -6.35 -1.21 -0.31
CA PHE A 20 -6.64 -0.53 -1.56
C PHE A 20 -6.64 1.00 -1.40
N VAL A 21 -7.31 1.50 -0.35
CA VAL A 21 -7.32 2.93 0.00
C VAL A 21 -5.91 3.43 0.33
N ASP A 22 -5.13 2.65 1.08
CA ASP A 22 -3.76 3.00 1.47
C ASP A 22 -2.85 3.18 0.24
N ILE A 23 -3.00 2.32 -0.78
CA ILE A 23 -2.25 2.42 -2.03
C ILE A 23 -2.67 3.63 -2.86
N ILE A 24 -3.97 3.88 -2.98
CA ILE A 24 -4.45 5.05 -3.74
C ILE A 24 -3.92 6.33 -3.09
N ARG A 25 -4.02 6.43 -1.76
CA ARG A 25 -3.57 7.58 -0.98
C ARG A 25 -2.04 7.73 -0.95
N SER A 26 -1.32 6.63 -1.00
CA SER A 26 0.14 6.65 -1.04
C SER A 26 0.66 7.17 -2.38
N ARG A 27 1.59 8.13 -2.28
CA ARG A 27 2.41 8.57 -3.42
C ARG A 27 3.60 7.62 -3.51
N PHE A 28 3.55 6.77 -4.54
CA PHE A 28 4.69 5.93 -4.89
C PHE A 28 5.61 6.73 -5.79
N GLU A 29 6.90 6.53 -5.60
CA GLU A 29 7.94 7.17 -6.41
C GLU A 29 7.85 6.73 -7.89
N ASN A 30 7.37 5.51 -8.12
CA ASN A 30 7.22 4.93 -9.45
C ASN A 30 5.79 4.43 -9.69
N SER A 31 5.11 5.00 -10.70
CA SER A 31 3.75 4.65 -11.11
C SER A 31 3.61 3.18 -11.54
N ALA A 32 4.66 2.58 -12.13
CA ALA A 32 4.65 1.17 -12.51
C ALA A 32 4.61 0.25 -11.27
N ILE A 33 5.38 0.60 -10.23
CA ILE A 33 5.41 -0.14 -8.96
C ILE A 33 4.05 0.00 -8.25
N LYS A 34 3.43 1.19 -8.28
CA LYS A 34 2.07 1.40 -7.77
C LYS A 34 1.05 0.47 -8.46
N GLY A 35 1.09 0.41 -9.80
CA GLY A 35 0.20 -0.46 -10.57
C GLY A 35 0.39 -1.94 -10.23
N LEU A 36 1.63 -2.38 -10.03
CA LEU A 36 1.95 -3.77 -9.67
C LEU A 36 1.41 -4.15 -8.28
N TRP A 37 1.47 -3.22 -7.31
CA TRP A 37 0.86 -3.40 -5.99
C TRP A 37 -0.66 -3.50 -6.05
N ILE A 38 -1.30 -2.64 -6.86
CA ILE A 38 -2.77 -2.69 -7.08
C ILE A 38 -3.16 -4.03 -7.69
N LEU A 39 -2.45 -4.48 -8.73
CA LEU A 39 -2.72 -5.75 -9.41
C LEU A 39 -2.54 -6.94 -8.46
N LEU A 40 -1.50 -6.93 -7.63
CA LEU A 40 -1.23 -7.99 -6.66
C LEU A 40 -2.35 -8.12 -5.62
N ILE A 41 -2.82 -6.99 -5.07
CA ILE A 41 -3.94 -6.97 -4.12
C ILE A 41 -5.26 -7.33 -4.80
N PHE A 42 -5.43 -6.97 -6.07
CA PHE A 42 -6.63 -7.32 -6.83
C PHE A 42 -6.73 -8.83 -7.07
N ILE A 43 -5.63 -9.49 -7.46
CA ILE A 43 -5.61 -10.94 -7.70
C ILE A 43 -5.63 -11.72 -6.36
N PHE A 44 -4.94 -11.21 -5.35
CA PHE A 44 -4.81 -11.87 -4.05
C PHE A 44 -5.21 -10.92 -2.91
N PRO A 45 -6.49 -10.89 -2.50
CA PRO A 45 -6.95 -9.94 -1.47
C PRO A 45 -6.28 -10.16 -0.11
N VAL A 46 -6.13 -11.42 0.31
CA VAL A 46 -5.50 -11.78 1.59
C VAL A 46 -3.98 -11.71 1.49
N LEU A 47 -3.39 -12.47 0.56
CA LEU A 47 -1.92 -12.55 0.45
C LEU A 47 -1.32 -11.23 -0.06
N GLY A 48 -1.97 -10.54 -1.00
CA GLY A 48 -1.52 -9.27 -1.53
C GLY A 48 -1.53 -8.16 -0.49
N SER A 49 -2.55 -8.10 0.37
CA SER A 49 -2.57 -7.13 1.48
C SER A 49 -1.49 -7.42 2.53
N LEU A 50 -1.22 -8.70 2.82
CA LEU A 50 -0.15 -9.12 3.73
C LEU A 50 1.24 -8.75 3.19
N ILE A 51 1.51 -9.06 1.91
CA ILE A 51 2.76 -8.72 1.23
C ILE A 51 2.92 -7.19 1.15
N TYR A 52 1.83 -6.46 0.94
CA TYR A 52 1.81 -4.99 0.93
C TYR A 52 2.20 -4.39 2.27
N PHE A 53 1.65 -4.92 3.36
CA PHE A 53 2.01 -4.47 4.69
C PHE A 53 3.50 -4.64 5.00
N GLN A 54 4.09 -5.74 4.52
CA GLN A 54 5.46 -6.10 4.82
C GLN A 54 6.48 -5.41 3.92
N PHE A 55 6.23 -5.33 2.61
CA PHE A 55 7.18 -4.79 1.62
C PHE A 55 6.73 -3.49 0.96
N GLY A 56 5.43 -3.24 0.84
CA GLY A 56 4.87 -2.07 0.15
C GLY A 56 5.31 -0.75 0.75
N LYS A 57 5.41 -0.69 2.08
CA LYS A 57 5.89 0.49 2.81
C LYS A 57 7.31 0.92 2.47
N LYS A 58 8.15 0.03 1.94
CA LYS A 58 9.52 0.35 1.51
C LYS A 58 9.54 1.14 0.20
N TYR A 59 8.53 0.99 -0.63
CA TYR A 59 8.40 1.64 -1.94
C TYR A 59 7.54 2.92 -1.91
N ILE A 60 6.93 3.22 -0.76
CA ILE A 60 6.31 4.51 -0.51
C ILE A 60 7.44 5.52 -0.36
N GLU A 61 7.35 6.63 -1.09
CA GLU A 61 8.35 7.70 -1.09
C GLU A 61 8.59 8.14 0.36
N LYS A 62 9.74 7.77 0.93
CA LYS A 62 10.13 8.20 2.28
C LYS A 62 10.26 9.71 2.21
N GLN A 63 9.43 10.40 2.99
CA GLN A 63 9.33 11.86 3.13
C GLN A 63 10.51 12.58 2.50
N ARG A 64 10.24 13.39 1.46
CA ARG A 64 11.24 14.22 0.79
C ARG A 64 12.19 14.78 1.85
N LYS A 65 13.44 14.31 1.85
CA LYS A 65 14.48 14.93 2.66
C LYS A 65 14.53 16.38 2.17
N PHE A 66 14.02 17.29 2.99
CA PHE A 66 14.08 18.71 2.70
C PHE A 66 15.56 19.06 2.63
N ASN A 67 16.09 19.19 1.41
CA ASN A 67 17.46 19.56 1.13
C ASN A 67 17.45 20.98 0.53
N PRO A 68 17.27 22.01 1.36
CA PRO A 68 17.33 23.38 0.88
C PRO A 68 18.77 23.69 0.46
N ASP A 69 18.96 23.95 -0.82
CA ASP A 69 20.23 24.46 -1.34
C ASP A 69 20.28 25.97 -1.08
N PHE A 70 20.90 26.35 0.04
CA PHE A 70 21.10 27.75 0.42
C PHE A 70 22.36 28.36 -0.21
N ASN A 71 23.09 27.64 -1.07
CA ASN A 71 24.43 28.03 -1.52
C ASN A 71 24.42 28.94 -2.76
N ARG A 72 23.34 29.71 -2.97
CA ARG A 72 23.13 30.57 -4.16
C ARG A 72 23.42 32.07 -3.96
N THR A 73 24.15 32.44 -2.92
CA THR A 73 24.57 33.83 -2.71
C THR A 73 26.09 33.91 -2.68
N SER A 74 26.66 34.31 -3.81
CA SER A 74 28.04 34.77 -3.98
C SER A 74 28.02 36.07 -4.75
#